data_AF-S6WIU1-F1
#
_entry.id   AF-S6WIU1-F1
#
_cell.length_a   1.000
_cell.length_b   1.000
_cell.length_c   1.000
_cell.angle_alpha   90.00
_cell.angle_beta   90.00
_cell.angle_gamma   90.00
#
_symmetry.space_group_name_H-M   'P 1'
#
loop_
_entity.id
_entity.type
_entity.pdbx_description
1 polymer ?
#
loop_
_entity_poly.entity_id
_entity_poly.type
_entity_poly.pdbx_seq_one_letter_code
_entity_poly.pdbx_strand_id
1 'polypeptide(L)' 'MFGEVGLSGEVRPVPSGQERLKEAAKHGFKRAIVPKGNAPKEAPPGLQIIAVTRLEQALDALFE' A
#
# COMPACT_ATOMS: atom_id res chain seq x y z
N MET A 1 1.99 5.34 2.34
CA MET A 1 0.96 4.99 1.34
C MET A 1 1.53 5.24 -0.04
N PHE A 2 1.22 4.40 -1.02
CA PHE A 2 1.45 4.70 -2.43
C PHE A 2 0.31 4.13 -3.29
N GLY A 3 0.16 4.60 -4.52
CA GLY A 3 -0.87 4.17 -5.45
C GLY A 3 -1.29 5.31 -6.37
N GLU A 4 -1.92 4.97 -7.48
CA GLU A 4 -2.64 5.93 -8.32
C GLU A 4 -4.11 5.96 -7.91
N VAL A 5 -4.74 7.13 -7.98
CA VAL A 5 -6.15 7.32 -7.65
C VAL A 5 -6.86 7.84 -8.89
N GLY A 6 -7.92 7.13 -9.30
CA GLY A 6 -8.81 7.63 -10.35
C GLY A 6 -9.90 8.53 -9.79
N LEU A 7 -10.52 9.32 -10.66
CA LEU A 7 -11.56 10.29 -10.26
C LEU A 7 -12.79 9.62 -9.62
N SER A 8 -13.04 8.35 -9.91
CA SER A 8 -14.15 7.58 -9.31
C SER A 8 -13.80 6.97 -7.94
N GLY A 9 -12.59 7.25 -7.44
CA GLY A 9 -12.09 6.78 -6.15
C GLY A 9 -11.44 5.40 -6.19
N GLU A 10 -11.20 4.82 -7.38
CA GLU A 10 -10.48 3.55 -7.49
C GLU A 10 -8.98 3.74 -7.22
N VAL A 11 -8.38 2.77 -6.51
CA VAL A 11 -6.94 2.75 -6.22
C VAL A 11 -6.25 1.73 -7.12
N ARG A 12 -5.31 2.21 -7.93
CA ARG A 12 -4.67 1.43 -9.00
C ARG A 12 -3.20 1.11 -8.67
N PRO A 13 -2.70 -0.04 -9.14
CA PRO A 13 -1.33 -0.43 -8.90
C PRO A 13 -0.35 0.47 -9.65
N VAL A 14 0.81 0.71 -9.03
CA VAL A 14 1.93 1.44 -9.61
C VAL A 14 3.09 0.50 -9.95
N PRO A 15 3.97 0.87 -10.89
CA PRO A 15 5.20 0.14 -11.14
C PRO A 15 6.10 0.05 -9.90
N SER A 16 6.81 -1.07 -9.80
CA SER A 16 7.83 -1.33 -8.77
C SER A 16 7.32 -1.25 -7.32
N GLY A 17 6.06 -1.66 -7.07
CA GLY A 17 5.49 -1.64 -5.71
C GLY A 17 6.20 -2.58 -4.74
N GLN A 18 6.74 -3.70 -5.22
CA GLN A 18 7.48 -4.66 -4.40
C GLN A 18 8.81 -4.08 -3.89
N GLU A 19 9.56 -3.43 -4.77
CA GLU A 19 10.81 -2.74 -4.44
C GLU A 19 10.55 -1.62 -3.43
N ARG A 20 9.51 -0.81 -3.64
CA ARG A 20 9.11 0.24 -2.68
C ARG A 20 8.81 -0.31 -1.30
N LEU A 21 8.12 -1.46 -1.21
CA LEU A 21 7.81 -2.09 0.08
C LEU A 21 9.06 -2.62 0.78
N LYS A 22 10.01 -3.20 0.04
CA LYS A 22 11.29 -3.65 0.59
C LYS A 22 12.10 -2.48 1.15
N GLU A 23 12.19 -1.37 0.41
CA GLU A 23 12.89 -0.18 0.88
C GLU A 23 12.17 0.44 2.09
N ALA A 24 10.84 0.52 2.07
CA ALA A 24 10.07 0.98 3.23
C ALA A 24 10.35 0.14 4.50
N ALA A 25 10.38 -1.20 4.37
CA ALA A 25 10.72 -2.07 5.49
C ALA A 25 12.14 -1.81 6.02
N LYS A 26 13.14 -1.64 5.14
CA LYS A 26 14.53 -1.30 5.51
C LYS A 26 14.63 0.02 6.27
N HIS A 27 13.84 1.01 5.87
CA HIS A 27 13.78 2.32 6.53
C HIS A 27 12.96 2.32 7.82
N GLY A 28 12.45 1.16 8.27
CA GLY A 28 11.77 1.02 9.55
C GLY A 28 10.29 1.40 9.54
N PHE A 29 9.69 1.61 8.38
CA PHE A 29 8.24 1.78 8.28
C PHE A 29 7.53 0.52 8.80
N LYS A 30 6.44 0.72 9.54
CA LYS A 30 5.69 -0.37 10.21
C LYS A 30 4.39 -0.72 9.51
N ARG A 31 3.82 0.23 8.75
CA ARG A 31 2.55 0.09 8.05
C ARG A 31 2.69 0.62 6.63
N ALA A 32 2.15 -0.11 5.66
CA ALA A 32 2.07 0.31 4.27
C ALA A 32 0.66 0.07 3.72
N ILE A 33 -0.02 1.17 3.38
CA ILE A 33 -1.27 1.15 2.61
C ILE A 33 -0.91 1.11 1.13
N VAL A 34 -1.36 0.08 0.42
CA VAL A 34 -0.99 -0.20 -0.97
C VAL A 34 -2.19 -0.60 -1.83
N PRO A 35 -2.15 -0.38 -3.15
CA PRO A 35 -3.16 -0.92 -4.05
C PRO A 35 -3.16 -2.44 -3.97
N LYS A 36 -4.34 -3.07 -4.06
CA LYS A 36 -4.47 -4.53 -4.01
C LYS A 36 -3.58 -5.24 -5.04
N GLY A 37 -3.38 -4.63 -6.22
CA GLY A 37 -2.49 -5.16 -7.26
C GLY A 37 -0.98 -5.08 -6.94
N ASN A 38 -0.56 -4.27 -5.96
CA ASN A 38 0.82 -4.25 -5.49
C ASN A 38 1.04 -5.04 -4.20
N ALA A 39 -0.02 -5.56 -3.58
CA ALA A 39 0.11 -6.34 -2.35
C ALA A 39 0.98 -7.58 -2.59
N PRO A 40 2.07 -7.77 -1.83
CA PRO A 40 2.91 -8.96 -1.96
C PRO A 40 2.16 -10.20 -1.48
N LYS A 41 2.56 -11.37 -1.97
CA LYS A 41 2.10 -12.65 -1.40
C LYS A 41 2.58 -12.82 0.04
N GLU A 42 3.79 -12.36 0.33
CA GLU A 42 4.41 -12.38 1.65
C GLU A 42 4.86 -10.98 2.05
N ALA A 43 4.41 -10.51 3.20
CA ALA A 43 4.78 -9.19 3.71
C ALA A 43 6.27 -9.15 4.09
N PRO A 44 7.01 -8.06 3.80
CA PRO A 44 8.34 -7.86 4.34
C PRO A 44 8.32 -7.93 5.87
N PRO A 45 9.34 -8.52 6.52
CA PRO A 45 9.38 -8.64 7.97
C PRO A 45 9.20 -7.29 8.67
N GLY A 46 8.30 -7.24 9.65
CA GLY A 46 8.03 -6.03 10.45
C GLY A 46 7.23 -4.94 9.72
N LEU A 47 6.74 -5.20 8.50
CA LEU A 47 5.88 -4.29 7.74
C LEU A 47 4.47 -4.88 7.59
N GLN A 48 3.49 -4.26 8.23
CA GLN A 48 2.08 -4.57 8.02
C GLN A 48 1.62 -4.02 6.67
N ILE A 49 1.04 -4.89 5.83
CA ILE A 49 0.48 -4.50 4.54
C ILE A 49 -1.03 -4.34 4.67
N ILE A 50 -1.54 -3.18 4.25
CA ILE A 50 -2.97 -2.88 4.17
C ILE A 50 -3.31 -2.70 2.69
N ALA A 51 -3.94 -3.71 2.10
CA ALA A 51 -4.27 -3.72 0.69
C ALA A 51 -5.67 -3.10 0.46
N VAL A 52 -5.75 -2.09 -0.41
CA VAL A 52 -6.99 -1.36 -0.70
C VAL A 52 -7.32 -1.37 -2.19
N THR A 53 -8.61 -1.27 -2.53
CA THR A 53 -9.09 -1.09 -3.90
C THR A 53 -9.76 0.26 -4.13
N ARG A 54 -10.05 1.00 -3.05
CA ARG A 54 -10.84 2.23 -3.04
C ARG A 54 -10.18 3.27 -2.14
N LEU A 55 -10.36 4.54 -2.46
CA LEU A 55 -9.79 5.66 -1.70
C LEU A 55 -10.37 5.70 -0.29
N GLU A 56 -11.66 5.42 -0.11
CA GLU A 56 -12.31 5.45 1.22
C GLU A 56 -11.60 4.50 2.20
N GLN A 57 -11.30 3.26 1.78
CA GLN A 57 -10.57 2.28 2.58
C GLN A 57 -9.17 2.76 2.98
N ALA A 58 -8.51 3.53 2.11
CA ALA A 58 -7.19 4.07 2.41
C ALA A 58 -7.26 5.20 3.44
N LEU A 59 -8.31 6.03 3.38
CA LEU A 59 -8.55 7.09 4.36
C LEU A 59 -8.90 6.48 5.73
N ASP A 60 -9.79 5.49 5.76
CA ASP A 60 -10.13 4.76 6.98
C ASP A 60 -8.86 4.19 7.64
N ALA A 61 -8.06 3.45 6.87
CA ALA A 61 -6.81 2.88 7.37
C ALA A 61 -5.76 3.93 7.79
N LEU A 62 -5.82 5.15 7.25
CA LEU A 62 -4.85 6.21 7.58
C LEU A 62 -5.22 6.95 8.87
N PHE A 63 -6.51 7.12 9.13
CA PHE A 63 -7.02 7.92 10.26
C PHE A 63 -7.51 7.07 11.45
N GLU A 64 -7.49 5.75 11.33
CA GLU A 64 -7.51 4.81 12.47
C GLU A 64 -6.23 4.85 13.32
#